data_AF-A0A6H1A1R0-F1
#
_entry.id   AF-A0A6H1A1R0-F1
#
_cell.length_a   1.000
_cell.length_b   1.000
_cell.length_c   1.000
_cell.angle_alpha   90.00
_cell.angle_beta   90.00
_cell.angle_gamma   90.00
#
_symmetry.space_group_name_H-M   'P 1'
#
loop_
_entity.id
_entity.type
_entity.pdbx_description
1 polymer ?
#
loop_
_entity_poly.entity_id
_entity_poly.type
_entity_poly.pdbx_seq_one_letter_code
_entity_poly.pdbx_strand_id
1 'polypeptide(L)'
;MSTRDLTLADFEETVGGEGIVLVDFWAAWCGPCRQFAPVFDNASDAHPDITFGKVDTEAEQELAGRAGISSIPTLMLFRDGIMLFNQAGALPPQALDDVIKQARDLDMADVRRQLAQAQQEAENGEVGLDDFAAAHSQGAFVLDVRESDEFTAGHVPGATHIPMNDVPQRLDEVPTDREVYVICQSGGRSRAVVGLLRQRGITALNVSAGTAGWVQRGWPVNR
;
A
#
# COMPACT_ATOMS: atom_id res chain seq x y z
N MET A 1 5.49 33.51 13.13
CA MET A 1 5.98 33.17 11.78
C MET A 1 7.02 32.06 11.89
N SER A 2 6.56 30.81 11.99
CA SER A 2 7.39 29.59 12.07
C SER A 2 7.22 28.67 10.85
N THR A 3 6.48 29.10 9.81
CA THR A 3 6.35 28.32 8.57
C THR A 3 7.62 28.38 7.73
N ARG A 4 7.96 27.28 7.09
CA ARG A 4 9.10 27.13 6.17
C ARG A 4 8.60 26.82 4.77
N ASP A 5 9.14 27.51 3.77
CA ASP A 5 8.92 27.12 2.38
C ASP A 5 9.75 25.88 2.07
N LEU A 6 9.09 24.85 1.54
CA LEU A 6 9.71 23.58 1.15
C LEU A 6 9.78 23.51 -0.37
N THR A 7 10.91 23.01 -0.85
CA THR A 7 11.27 22.84 -2.25
C THR A 7 11.54 21.37 -2.53
N LEU A 8 11.69 21.00 -3.80
CA LEU A 8 12.12 19.67 -4.18
C LEU A 8 13.40 19.22 -3.45
N ALA A 9 14.33 20.13 -3.16
CA ALA A 9 15.64 19.81 -2.59
C ALA A 9 15.59 19.41 -1.12
N ASP A 10 14.63 19.92 -0.34
CA ASP A 10 14.58 19.74 1.12
C ASP A 10 13.30 19.09 1.62
N PHE A 11 12.29 18.89 0.76
CA PHE A 11 11.02 18.28 1.14
C PHE A 11 11.20 16.88 1.72
N GLU A 12 11.91 15.98 1.02
CA GLU A 12 12.07 14.58 1.43
C GLU A 12 12.80 14.45 2.76
N GLU A 13 13.89 15.20 2.93
CA GLU A 13 14.64 15.22 4.19
C GLU A 13 13.76 15.74 5.33
N THR A 14 12.99 16.80 5.08
CA THR A 14 12.13 17.42 6.10
C THR A 14 11.03 16.45 6.55
N VAL A 15 10.26 15.88 5.62
CA VAL A 15 9.13 14.99 5.95
C VAL A 15 9.58 13.59 6.40
N GLY A 16 10.81 13.19 6.04
CA GLY A 16 11.44 11.93 6.44
C GLY A 16 12.07 11.94 7.84
N GLY A 17 12.21 13.12 8.45
CA GLY A 17 12.84 13.30 9.75
C GLY A 17 11.98 12.87 10.94
N GLU A 18 12.57 12.95 12.14
CA GLU A 18 11.87 12.77 13.42
C GLU A 18 10.93 13.95 13.71
N GLY A 19 9.84 13.69 14.44
CA GLY A 19 8.86 14.69 14.84
C GLY A 19 7.70 14.81 13.84
N ILE A 20 6.86 15.83 14.05
CA ILE A 20 5.68 16.08 13.21
C ILE A 20 6.00 17.16 12.19
N VAL A 21 5.63 16.90 10.93
CA VAL A 21 5.70 17.86 9.83
C VAL A 21 4.33 17.97 9.20
N LEU A 22 3.79 19.18 9.12
CA LEU A 22 2.52 19.47 8.46
C LEU A 22 2.80 20.37 7.26
N VAL A 23 2.38 19.95 6.07
CA VAL A 23 2.66 20.63 4.81
C VAL A 23 1.36 21.14 4.17
N ASP A 24 1.33 22.41 3.79
CA ASP A 24 0.30 23.03 2.95
C ASP A 24 0.79 23.22 1.51
N PHE A 25 0.17 22.52 0.56
CA PHE A 25 0.38 22.70 -0.86
C PHE A 25 -0.58 23.77 -1.39
N TRP A 26 -0.05 24.90 -1.85
CA TRP A 26 -0.83 26.09 -2.15
C TRP A 26 -0.42 26.73 -3.50
N ALA A 27 -1.14 27.79 -3.89
CA ALA A 27 -0.76 28.69 -4.98
C ALA A 27 -1.36 30.09 -4.75
N ALA A 28 -0.74 31.13 -5.30
CA ALA A 28 -1.17 32.51 -5.07
C ALA A 28 -2.55 32.82 -5.66
N TRP A 29 -2.89 32.23 -6.81
CA TRP A 29 -4.20 32.42 -7.47
C TRP A 29 -5.34 31.68 -6.76
N CYS A 30 -5.04 30.68 -5.94
CA CYS A 30 -6.02 29.84 -5.27
C CYS A 30 -6.75 30.58 -4.12
N GLY A 31 -8.04 30.88 -4.34
CA GLY A 31 -8.89 31.55 -3.35
C GLY A 31 -8.97 30.83 -2.00
N PRO A 32 -9.32 29.53 -1.96
CA PRO A 32 -9.35 28.76 -0.72
C PRO A 32 -8.00 28.70 0.01
N CYS A 33 -6.88 28.62 -0.72
CA CYS A 33 -5.54 28.64 -0.15
C CYS A 33 -5.27 29.96 0.59
N ARG A 34 -5.64 31.10 0.00
CA ARG A 34 -5.52 32.41 0.65
C ARG A 34 -6.38 32.54 1.90
N GLN A 35 -7.55 31.88 1.93
CA GLN A 35 -8.42 31.85 3.12
C GLN A 35 -7.85 30.96 4.22
N PHE A 36 -7.16 29.88 3.84
CA PHE A 36 -6.55 28.94 4.76
C PHE A 36 -5.22 29.43 5.35
N ALA A 37 -4.43 30.20 4.61
CA ALA A 37 -3.15 30.74 5.04
C ALA A 37 -3.12 31.29 6.50
N PRO A 38 -4.05 32.18 6.94
CA PRO A 38 -4.04 32.65 8.32
C PRO A 38 -4.35 31.57 9.36
N VAL A 39 -5.12 30.52 8.99
CA VAL A 39 -5.38 29.39 9.88
C VAL A 39 -4.10 28.58 10.07
N PHE A 40 -3.38 28.32 8.99
CA PHE A 40 -2.12 27.59 9.01
C PHE A 40 -1.03 28.36 9.78
N ASP A 41 -0.90 29.67 9.52
CA ASP A 41 0.08 30.51 10.20
C ASP A 41 -0.19 30.59 11.71
N ASN A 42 -1.45 30.74 12.12
CA ASN A 42 -1.82 30.74 13.55
C ASN A 42 -1.53 29.40 14.23
N ALA A 43 -1.81 28.28 13.56
CA ALA A 43 -1.47 26.95 14.07
C ALA A 43 0.06 26.78 14.20
N SER A 44 0.83 27.32 13.25
CA SER A 44 2.30 27.30 13.31
C SER A 44 2.86 28.05 14.53
N ASP A 45 2.22 29.16 14.91
CA ASP A 45 2.62 29.93 16.09
C ASP A 45 2.20 29.23 17.40
N ALA A 46 1.09 28.48 17.39
CA ALA A 46 0.60 27.74 18.55
C ALA A 46 1.36 26.42 18.83
N HIS A 47 2.04 25.87 17.82
CA HIS A 47 2.70 24.56 17.88
C HIS A 47 4.18 24.62 17.45
N PRO A 48 5.06 25.25 18.27
CA PRO A 48 6.47 25.45 17.91
C PRO A 48 7.30 24.17 17.84
N ASP A 49 6.76 23.05 18.33
CA ASP A 49 7.38 21.72 18.26
C ASP A 49 7.03 20.95 16.98
N ILE A 50 6.24 21.54 16.09
CA ILE A 50 5.86 20.99 14.79
C ILE A 50 6.51 21.82 13.68
N THR A 51 7.01 21.15 12.65
CA THR A 51 7.47 21.84 11.44
C THR A 51 6.29 22.11 10.52
N PHE A 52 5.99 23.38 10.26
CA PHE A 52 4.97 23.78 9.29
C PHE A 52 5.63 24.11 7.95
N GLY A 53 5.44 23.24 6.95
CA GLY A 53 5.94 23.40 5.59
C GLY A 53 4.91 24.02 4.66
N LYS A 54 5.35 24.82 3.71
CA LYS A 54 4.51 25.35 2.61
C LYS A 54 5.16 25.03 1.28
N VAL A 55 4.40 24.48 0.35
CA VAL A 55 4.87 24.19 -1.02
C VAL A 55 4.03 24.99 -1.99
N ASP A 56 4.66 25.95 -2.69
CA ASP A 56 4.03 26.63 -3.81
C ASP A 56 4.05 25.71 -5.03
N THR A 57 2.87 25.22 -5.42
CA THR A 57 2.70 24.29 -6.53
C THR A 57 2.99 24.92 -7.90
N GLU A 58 3.01 26.25 -8.03
CA GLU A 58 3.42 26.93 -9.26
C GLU A 58 4.93 26.95 -9.43
N ALA A 59 5.66 27.13 -8.32
CA ALA A 59 7.12 27.13 -8.29
C ALA A 59 7.70 25.70 -8.30
N GLU A 60 7.09 24.79 -7.55
CA GLU A 60 7.59 23.43 -7.30
C GLU A 60 6.74 22.37 -8.02
N GLN A 61 6.56 22.53 -9.34
CA GLN A 61 5.69 21.67 -10.15
C GLN A 61 6.10 20.19 -10.13
N GLU A 62 7.41 19.92 -10.13
CA GLU A 62 7.92 18.55 -10.03
C GLU A 62 7.56 17.93 -8.69
N LEU A 63 7.77 18.65 -7.58
CA LEU A 63 7.40 18.18 -6.25
C LEU A 63 5.89 17.97 -6.15
N ALA A 64 5.07 18.89 -6.65
CA ALA A 64 3.62 18.74 -6.68
C ALA A 64 3.18 17.49 -7.47
N GLY A 65 3.83 17.21 -8.61
CA GLY A 65 3.60 16.01 -9.40
C GLY A 65 3.99 14.73 -8.64
N ARG A 66 5.15 14.71 -7.99
CA ARG A 66 5.64 13.56 -7.20
C ARG A 66 4.77 13.30 -5.96
N ALA A 67 4.27 14.36 -5.34
CA ALA A 67 3.35 14.28 -4.21
C ALA A 67 1.89 13.96 -4.63
N GLY A 68 1.60 13.86 -5.93
CA GLY A 68 0.27 13.51 -6.44
C GLY A 68 -0.79 14.60 -6.23
N ILE A 69 -0.38 15.87 -6.18
CA ILE A 69 -1.28 17.01 -5.93
C ILE A 69 -2.16 17.24 -7.16
N SER A 70 -3.46 16.97 -7.02
CA SER A 70 -4.48 17.17 -8.06
C SER A 70 -5.43 18.33 -7.76
N SER A 71 -5.43 18.82 -6.52
CA SER A 71 -6.23 19.96 -6.09
C SER A 71 -5.52 20.70 -4.96
N ILE A 72 -5.79 22.00 -4.83
CA ILE A 72 -5.21 22.85 -3.79
C ILE A 72 -6.29 23.68 -3.07
N PRO A 73 -6.12 23.97 -1.76
CA PRO A 73 -5.00 23.52 -0.94
C PRO A 73 -5.06 22.00 -0.67
N THR A 74 -3.92 21.37 -0.46
CA THR A 74 -3.85 19.98 0.02
C THR A 74 -2.93 19.95 1.24
N LEU A 75 -3.37 19.27 2.29
CA LEU A 75 -2.63 19.14 3.53
C LEU A 75 -2.09 17.73 3.69
N MET A 76 -0.80 17.64 3.99
CA MET A 76 -0.15 16.38 4.35
C MET A 76 0.48 16.49 5.73
N LEU A 77 0.21 15.52 6.61
CA LEU A 77 0.88 15.41 7.90
C LEU A 77 1.73 14.16 7.91
N PHE A 78 3.00 14.34 8.30
CA PHE A 78 3.96 13.29 8.52
C PHE A 78 4.35 13.27 10.00
N ARG A 79 4.62 12.07 10.52
CA ARG A 79 5.26 11.89 11.82
C ARG A 79 6.33 10.82 11.72
N ASP A 80 7.55 11.19 12.08
CA ASP A 80 8.72 10.30 12.07
C ASP A 80 8.90 9.55 10.73
N GLY A 81 8.75 10.27 9.61
CA GLY A 81 8.85 9.74 8.25
C GLY A 81 7.60 9.04 7.70
N ILE A 82 6.53 8.92 8.48
CA ILE A 82 5.31 8.22 8.08
C ILE A 82 4.22 9.25 7.77
N MET A 83 3.63 9.19 6.58
CA MET A 83 2.47 10.02 6.22
C MET A 83 1.23 9.49 6.96
N LEU A 84 0.68 10.32 7.85
CA LEU A 84 -0.50 9.99 8.68
C LEU A 84 -1.78 10.65 8.17
N PHE A 85 -1.66 11.74 7.42
CA PHE A 85 -2.78 12.50 6.91
C PHE A 85 -2.49 13.00 5.50
N ASN A 86 -3.48 12.91 4.62
CA ASN A 86 -3.45 13.50 3.27
C ASN A 86 -4.89 13.86 2.88
N GLN A 87 -5.20 15.16 2.87
CA GLN A 87 -6.54 15.64 2.56
C GLN A 87 -6.50 16.89 1.67
N ALA A 88 -7.26 16.83 0.58
CA ALA A 88 -7.56 18.00 -0.23
C ALA A 88 -8.59 18.91 0.46
N GLY A 89 -8.35 20.22 0.38
CA GLY A 89 -9.22 21.27 0.90
C GLY A 89 -8.68 21.92 2.18
N ALA A 90 -9.13 23.15 2.40
CA ALA A 90 -8.81 23.92 3.59
C ALA A 90 -9.52 23.34 4.81
N LEU A 91 -8.83 23.28 5.95
CA LEU A 91 -9.44 22.90 7.22
C LEU A 91 -9.82 24.14 8.04
N PRO A 92 -11.00 24.15 8.69
CA PRO A 92 -11.27 25.10 9.76
C PRO A 92 -10.28 24.94 10.92
N PRO A 93 -10.04 25.99 11.73
CA PRO A 93 -9.06 25.94 12.83
C PRO A 93 -9.22 24.75 13.77
N GLN A 94 -10.43 24.46 14.23
CA GLN A 94 -10.69 23.34 15.13
C GLN A 94 -10.36 21.98 14.51
N ALA A 95 -10.66 21.79 13.22
CA ALA A 95 -10.35 20.55 12.53
C ALA A 95 -8.84 20.38 12.35
N LEU A 96 -8.11 21.47 12.11
CA LEU A 96 -6.65 21.44 12.03
C LEU A 96 -6.02 21.06 13.38
N ASP A 97 -6.51 21.67 14.47
CA ASP A 97 -6.06 21.34 15.84
C ASP A 97 -6.36 19.89 16.19
N ASP A 98 -7.53 19.36 15.78
CA ASP A 98 -7.91 17.96 16.00
C ASP A 98 -6.99 17.00 15.24
N VAL A 99 -6.59 17.33 14.00
CA VAL A 99 -5.62 16.54 13.23
C VAL A 99 -4.25 16.54 13.93
N ILE A 100 -3.79 17.70 14.39
CA ILE A 100 -2.53 17.83 15.14
C ILE A 100 -2.59 17.00 16.43
N LYS A 101 -3.69 17.07 17.17
CA LYS A 101 -3.88 16.30 18.41
C LYS A 101 -3.86 14.80 18.14
N GLN A 102 -4.62 14.33 17.14
CA GLN A 102 -4.62 12.92 16.76
C GLN A 102 -3.22 12.44 16.37
N ALA A 103 -2.48 13.26 15.61
CA ALA A 103 -1.12 12.94 15.23
C ALA A 103 -0.17 12.80 16.43
N ARG A 104 -0.36 13.58 17.50
CA ARG A 104 0.42 13.47 18.76
C ARG A 104 0.02 12.25 19.59
N ASP A 105 -1.27 12.00 19.69
CA ASP A 105 -1.84 10.94 20.54
C ASP A 105 -1.61 9.53 19.94
N LEU A 106 -1.25 9.44 18.65
CA LEU A 106 -0.91 8.16 18.01
C LEU A 106 0.32 7.49 18.64
N ASP A 107 0.19 6.19 18.91
CA ASP A 107 1.30 5.32 19.29
C ASP A 107 2.10 4.93 18.04
N MET A 108 3.21 5.65 17.79
CA MET A 108 4.06 5.40 16.62
C MET A 108 4.79 4.04 16.69
N ALA A 109 4.97 3.46 17.88
CA ALA A 109 5.50 2.11 17.98
C ALA A 109 4.48 1.11 17.44
N ASP A 110 3.21 1.30 17.75
CA ASP A 110 2.14 0.47 17.19
C ASP A 110 1.98 0.66 15.69
N VAL A 111 1.96 1.91 15.20
CA VAL A 111 1.90 2.21 13.75
C VAL A 111 3.05 1.52 13.00
N ARG A 112 4.28 1.62 13.51
CA ARG A 112 5.45 0.95 12.90
C ARG A 112 5.31 -0.57 12.92
N ARG A 113 4.81 -1.17 14.01
CA ARG A 113 4.55 -2.61 14.08
C ARG A 113 3.51 -3.03 13.05
N GLN A 114 2.41 -2.29 12.93
CA GLN A 114 1.36 -2.59 11.95
C GLN A 114 1.87 -2.47 10.52
N LEU A 115 2.64 -1.43 10.18
CA LEU A 115 3.25 -1.29 8.85
C LEU A 115 4.23 -2.43 8.55
N ALA A 116 5.08 -2.79 9.51
CA ALA A 116 6.00 -3.91 9.36
C ALA A 116 5.27 -5.24 9.20
N GLN A 117 4.18 -5.46 9.96
CA GLN A 117 3.33 -6.64 9.82
C GLN A 117 2.64 -6.67 8.45
N ALA A 118 2.05 -5.58 7.99
CA ALA A 118 1.41 -5.51 6.68
C ALA A 118 2.41 -5.76 5.55
N GLN A 119 3.62 -5.22 5.66
CA GLN A 119 4.69 -5.48 4.70
C GLN A 119 5.15 -6.93 4.75
N GLN A 120 5.35 -7.50 5.94
CA GLN A 120 5.67 -8.91 6.10
C GLN A 120 4.54 -9.82 5.62
N GLU A 121 3.28 -9.47 5.80
CA GLU A 121 2.15 -10.24 5.30
C GLU A 121 2.11 -10.23 3.77
N ALA A 122 2.41 -9.07 3.15
CA ALA A 122 2.55 -8.93 1.71
C ALA A 122 3.75 -9.75 1.17
N GLU A 123 4.89 -9.72 1.87
CA GLU A 123 6.10 -10.46 1.48
C GLU A 123 5.97 -11.96 1.72
N ASN A 124 5.54 -12.37 2.91
CA ASN A 124 5.32 -13.77 3.27
C ASN A 124 4.20 -14.39 2.42
N GLY A 125 3.34 -13.58 1.79
CA GLY A 125 2.25 -13.99 0.92
C GLY A 125 2.64 -14.35 -0.51
N GLU A 126 3.88 -14.15 -0.90
CA GLU A 126 4.33 -14.25 -2.29
C GLU A 126 5.47 -15.26 -2.41
N VAL A 127 5.49 -16.00 -3.52
CA VAL A 127 6.59 -16.90 -3.87
C VAL A 127 6.99 -16.68 -5.34
N GLY A 128 8.29 -16.72 -5.59
CA GLY A 128 8.86 -16.65 -6.93
C GLY A 128 8.68 -17.98 -7.68
N LEU A 129 8.81 -17.95 -9.02
CA LEU A 129 8.68 -19.14 -9.85
C LEU A 129 9.71 -20.23 -9.52
N ASP A 130 10.95 -19.84 -9.20
CA ASP A 130 12.03 -20.79 -8.95
C ASP A 130 11.81 -21.56 -7.64
N ASP A 131 11.43 -20.85 -6.57
CA ASP A 131 11.06 -21.47 -5.29
C ASP A 131 9.78 -22.30 -5.42
N PHE A 132 8.80 -21.81 -6.17
CA PHE A 132 7.58 -22.56 -6.49
C PHE A 132 7.88 -23.84 -7.25
N ALA A 133 8.74 -23.81 -8.27
CA ALA A 133 9.12 -25.01 -9.03
C ALA A 133 9.88 -26.02 -8.16
N ALA A 134 10.74 -25.54 -7.26
CA ALA A 134 11.40 -26.40 -6.28
C ALA A 134 10.39 -27.09 -5.35
N ALA A 135 9.42 -26.34 -4.81
CA ALA A 135 8.35 -26.88 -3.97
C ALA A 135 7.43 -27.85 -4.75
N HIS A 136 7.07 -27.50 -5.98
CA HIS A 136 6.27 -28.34 -6.88
C HIS A 136 6.94 -29.69 -7.14
N SER A 137 8.26 -29.70 -7.38
CA SER A 137 9.02 -30.93 -7.58
C SER A 137 9.04 -31.85 -6.35
N GLN A 138 8.80 -31.29 -5.16
CA GLN A 138 8.67 -32.01 -3.89
C GLN A 138 7.22 -32.40 -3.57
N GLY A 139 6.29 -32.19 -4.49
CA GLY A 139 4.88 -32.55 -4.34
C GLY A 139 4.06 -31.54 -3.54
N ALA A 140 4.41 -30.25 -3.61
CA ALA A 140 3.59 -29.16 -3.05
C ALA A 140 2.15 -29.17 -3.58
N PHE A 141 1.20 -28.76 -2.74
CA PHE A 141 -0.19 -28.61 -3.17
C PHE A 141 -0.35 -27.33 -3.97
N VAL A 142 -0.86 -27.44 -5.20
CA VAL A 142 -1.06 -26.30 -6.10
C VAL A 142 -2.55 -26.10 -6.34
N LEU A 143 -3.06 -24.92 -6.02
CA LEU A 143 -4.44 -24.50 -6.26
C LEU A 143 -4.47 -23.55 -7.47
N ASP A 144 -5.00 -24.00 -8.61
CA ASP A 144 -5.22 -23.16 -9.78
C ASP A 144 -6.61 -22.51 -9.69
N VAL A 145 -6.63 -21.18 -9.57
CA VAL A 145 -7.86 -20.38 -9.38
C VAL A 145 -8.36 -19.68 -10.64
N ARG A 146 -7.82 -20.07 -11.80
CA ARG A 146 -8.25 -19.56 -13.11
C ARG A 146 -9.60 -20.13 -13.51
N GLU A 147 -10.17 -19.61 -14.60
CA GLU A 147 -11.38 -20.18 -15.19
C GLU A 147 -11.09 -21.56 -15.84
N SER A 148 -12.14 -22.37 -16.03
CA SER A 148 -12.01 -23.75 -16.51
C SER A 148 -11.39 -23.87 -17.90
N ASP A 149 -11.63 -22.90 -18.77
CA ASP A 149 -11.06 -22.82 -20.11
C ASP A 149 -9.55 -22.54 -20.06
N GLU A 150 -9.11 -21.61 -19.21
CA GLU A 150 -7.70 -21.32 -18.96
C GLU A 150 -6.95 -22.53 -18.38
N PHE A 151 -7.59 -23.27 -17.47
CA PHE A 151 -7.03 -24.47 -16.87
C PHE A 151 -6.85 -25.57 -17.92
N THR A 152 -7.88 -25.84 -18.72
CA THR A 152 -7.86 -26.88 -19.77
C THR A 152 -6.86 -26.55 -20.89
N ALA A 153 -6.66 -25.27 -21.20
CA ALA A 153 -5.69 -24.84 -22.20
C ALA A 153 -4.22 -25.16 -21.81
N GLY A 154 -3.95 -25.21 -20.51
CA GLY A 154 -2.62 -25.51 -19.96
C GLY A 154 -2.49 -25.08 -18.51
N HIS A 155 -2.08 -25.99 -17.64
CA HIS A 155 -1.88 -25.73 -16.22
C HIS A 155 -0.66 -26.46 -15.66
N VAL A 156 -0.22 -26.06 -14.46
CA VAL A 156 0.87 -26.70 -13.74
C VAL A 156 0.49 -28.15 -13.41
N PRO A 157 1.33 -29.16 -13.72
CA PRO A 157 0.98 -30.55 -13.49
C PRO A 157 0.59 -30.85 -12.04
N GLY A 158 -0.51 -31.58 -11.85
CA GLY A 158 -0.98 -31.95 -10.50
C GLY A 158 -1.67 -30.82 -9.73
N ALA A 159 -1.97 -29.68 -10.37
CA ALA A 159 -2.76 -28.63 -9.76
C ALA A 159 -4.23 -29.04 -9.59
N THR A 160 -4.79 -28.71 -8.42
CA THR A 160 -6.22 -28.80 -8.14
C THR A 160 -6.91 -27.53 -8.66
N HIS A 161 -7.96 -27.69 -9.46
CA HIS A 161 -8.68 -26.58 -10.08
C HIS A 161 -9.93 -26.19 -9.27
N ILE A 162 -9.94 -24.94 -8.81
CA ILE A 162 -11.12 -24.32 -8.18
C ILE A 162 -11.17 -22.85 -8.64
N PRO A 163 -12.06 -22.47 -9.57
CA PRO A 163 -12.20 -21.09 -9.99
C PRO A 163 -12.36 -20.15 -8.80
N MET A 164 -11.75 -18.96 -8.87
CA MET A 164 -11.70 -18.01 -7.74
C MET A 164 -13.05 -17.77 -7.05
N ASN A 165 -14.15 -17.68 -7.83
CA ASN A 165 -15.48 -17.42 -7.30
C ASN A 165 -16.11 -18.62 -6.55
N ASP A 166 -15.59 -19.82 -6.78
CA ASP A 166 -16.06 -21.07 -6.18
C ASP A 166 -15.24 -21.48 -4.95
N VAL A 167 -14.07 -20.86 -4.74
CA VAL A 167 -13.18 -21.16 -3.61
C VAL A 167 -13.90 -21.04 -2.26
N PRO A 168 -14.69 -19.99 -1.96
CA PRO A 168 -15.37 -19.87 -0.66
C PRO A 168 -16.30 -21.03 -0.32
N GLN A 169 -16.90 -21.67 -1.33
CA GLN A 169 -17.85 -22.78 -1.20
C GLN A 169 -17.15 -24.14 -1.24
N ARG A 170 -15.91 -24.21 -1.74
CA ARG A 170 -15.12 -25.43 -1.94
C ARG A 170 -13.87 -25.47 -1.05
N LEU A 171 -13.89 -24.78 0.09
CA LEU A 171 -12.76 -24.75 1.03
C LEU A 171 -12.40 -26.12 1.60
N ASP A 172 -13.36 -27.05 1.67
CA ASP A 172 -13.13 -28.41 2.17
C ASP A 172 -12.18 -29.21 1.27
N GLU A 173 -11.92 -28.76 0.04
CA GLU A 173 -10.96 -29.35 -0.90
C GLU A 173 -9.54 -28.80 -0.73
N VAL A 174 -9.37 -27.73 0.05
CA VAL A 174 -8.08 -27.08 0.28
C VAL A 174 -7.49 -27.62 1.59
N PRO A 175 -6.26 -28.14 1.59
CA PRO A 175 -5.66 -28.68 2.80
C PRO A 175 -5.36 -27.57 3.81
N THR A 176 -5.52 -27.90 5.09
CA THR A 176 -5.28 -27.00 6.23
C THR A 176 -4.01 -27.35 7.00
N ASP A 177 -3.40 -28.50 6.70
CA ASP A 177 -2.25 -29.10 7.39
C ASP A 177 -0.91 -28.89 6.68
N ARG A 178 -0.92 -28.22 5.52
CA ARG A 178 0.27 -27.96 4.69
C ARG A 178 0.14 -26.67 3.92
N GLU A 179 1.27 -26.22 3.36
CA GLU A 179 1.33 -25.03 2.53
C GLU A 179 0.60 -25.23 1.19
N VAL A 180 -0.20 -24.22 0.83
CA VAL A 180 -1.01 -24.16 -0.39
C VAL A 180 -0.44 -23.11 -1.33
N TYR A 181 0.03 -23.53 -2.50
CA TYR A 181 0.53 -22.64 -3.53
C TYR A 181 -0.61 -22.26 -4.47
N VAL A 182 -1.08 -21.03 -4.38
CA VAL A 182 -2.19 -20.55 -5.21
C VAL A 182 -1.63 -19.89 -6.45
N ILE A 183 -2.08 -20.35 -7.61
CA ILE A 183 -1.64 -19.85 -8.91
C ILE A 183 -2.83 -19.36 -9.73
N CYS A 184 -2.65 -18.23 -10.40
CA CYS A 184 -3.56 -17.79 -11.46
C CYS A 184 -2.77 -17.45 -12.72
N GLN A 185 -3.27 -16.60 -13.62
CA GLN A 185 -2.52 -16.25 -14.82
C GLN A 185 -1.26 -15.41 -14.54
N SER A 186 -1.33 -14.44 -13.61
CA SER A 186 -0.28 -13.42 -13.38
C SER A 186 -0.19 -12.94 -11.93
N GLY A 187 -0.68 -13.72 -10.96
CA GLY A 187 -0.62 -13.40 -9.52
C GLY A 187 -1.79 -12.60 -8.94
N GLY A 188 -2.62 -11.93 -9.75
CA GLY A 188 -3.70 -11.06 -9.26
C GLY A 188 -4.85 -11.78 -8.53
N ARG A 189 -5.51 -12.72 -9.21
CA ARG A 189 -6.61 -13.52 -8.63
C ARG A 189 -6.14 -14.39 -7.47
N SER A 190 -4.96 -15.00 -7.63
CA SER A 190 -4.38 -15.88 -6.62
C SER A 190 -4.01 -15.13 -5.34
N ARG A 191 -3.58 -13.87 -5.39
CA ARG A 191 -3.37 -13.04 -4.19
C ARG A 191 -4.65 -12.83 -3.38
N ALA A 192 -5.76 -12.54 -4.06
CA ALA A 192 -7.06 -12.36 -3.39
C ALA A 192 -7.51 -13.66 -2.70
N VAL A 193 -7.30 -14.81 -3.36
CA VAL A 193 -7.59 -16.13 -2.76
C VAL A 193 -6.65 -16.44 -1.60
N VAL A 194 -5.36 -16.14 -1.69
CA VAL A 194 -4.41 -16.30 -0.56
C VAL A 194 -4.86 -15.50 0.65
N GLY A 195 -5.32 -14.26 0.46
CA GLY A 195 -5.89 -13.44 1.54
C GLY A 195 -7.08 -14.13 2.22
N LEU A 196 -8.03 -14.67 1.43
CA LEU A 196 -9.17 -15.43 1.95
C LEU A 196 -8.73 -16.68 2.73
N LEU A 197 -7.81 -17.47 2.17
CA LEU A 197 -7.33 -18.71 2.79
C LEU A 197 -6.62 -18.43 4.12
N ARG A 198 -5.77 -17.40 4.17
CA ARG A 198 -5.06 -16.99 5.40
C ARG A 198 -6.01 -16.50 6.48
N GLN A 199 -7.08 -15.77 6.12
CA GLN A 199 -8.13 -15.40 7.09
C GLN A 199 -8.85 -16.61 7.69
N ARG A 200 -8.82 -17.77 7.01
CA ARG A 200 -9.36 -19.05 7.51
C ARG A 200 -8.30 -19.91 8.19
N GLY A 201 -7.10 -19.38 8.41
CA GLY A 201 -5.99 -20.08 9.07
C GLY A 201 -5.23 -21.05 8.17
N ILE A 202 -5.42 -21.00 6.85
CA ILE A 202 -4.70 -21.83 5.88
C ILE A 202 -3.41 -21.13 5.48
N THR A 203 -2.28 -21.84 5.57
CA THR A 203 -0.98 -21.35 5.11
C THR A 203 -0.95 -21.38 3.58
N ALA A 204 -1.17 -20.23 2.94
CA ALA A 204 -1.20 -20.10 1.49
C ALA A 204 -0.15 -19.11 0.98
N LEU A 205 0.43 -19.38 -0.19
CA LEU A 205 1.42 -18.57 -0.90
C LEU A 205 0.94 -18.25 -2.32
N ASN A 206 1.08 -17.00 -2.75
CA ASN A 206 0.75 -16.55 -4.09
C ASN A 206 1.93 -16.80 -5.03
N VAL A 207 1.72 -17.55 -6.10
CA VAL A 207 2.73 -17.69 -7.16
C VAL A 207 2.70 -16.41 -8.02
N SER A 208 3.57 -15.47 -7.69
CA SER A 208 3.58 -14.08 -8.17
C SER A 208 3.53 -13.94 -9.70
N ALA A 209 4.28 -14.73 -10.46
CA ALA A 209 4.31 -14.67 -11.92
C ALA A 209 3.21 -15.51 -12.60
N GLY A 210 2.44 -16.28 -11.83
CA GLY A 210 1.35 -17.11 -12.31
C GLY A 210 1.76 -18.18 -13.34
N THR A 211 0.75 -18.79 -13.96
CA THR A 211 0.90 -19.79 -15.03
C THR A 211 1.54 -19.19 -16.28
N ALA A 212 1.36 -17.89 -16.53
CA ALA A 212 2.04 -17.21 -17.64
C ALA A 212 3.56 -17.28 -17.49
N GLY A 213 4.07 -16.98 -16.29
CA GLY A 213 5.48 -17.08 -15.98
C GLY A 213 6.01 -18.52 -16.08
N TRP A 214 5.24 -19.49 -15.56
CA TRP A 214 5.56 -20.92 -15.68
C TRP A 214 5.73 -21.37 -17.14
N VAL A 215 4.78 -21.00 -18.01
CA VAL A 215 4.81 -21.31 -19.44
C VAL A 215 5.97 -20.61 -20.14
N GLN A 216 6.24 -19.35 -19.81
CA GLN A 216 7.35 -18.58 -20.38
C GLN A 216 8.71 -19.21 -20.09
N ARG A 217 8.88 -19.84 -18.91
CA ARG A 217 10.09 -20.61 -18.56
C ARG A 217 10.24 -21.92 -19.35
N GLY A 218 9.21 -22.32 -20.12
CA GLY A 218 9.20 -23.56 -20.88
C GLY A 218 9.02 -24.81 -20.01
N TRP A 219 8.48 -24.66 -18.81
CA TRP A 219 8.26 -25.77 -17.89
C TRP A 219 7.03 -26.61 -18.27
N PRO A 220 6.96 -27.89 -17.84
CA PRO A 220 5.91 -28.82 -18.26
C PRO A 220 4.52 -28.32 -17.89
N VAL A 221 3.54 -28.54 -18.77
CA VAL A 221 2.12 -28.24 -18.52
C VAL A 221 1.25 -29.43 -18.86
N ASN A 222 0.17 -29.62 -18.11
CA ASN A 222 -0.91 -30.56 -18.42
C ASN A 222 -2.02 -29.85 -19.19
N ARG A 223 -2.72 -30.61 -20.04
CA ARG A 223 -3.88 -30.18 -20.83
C ARG A 223 -4.94 -31.27 -20.79
#